data_AF-A0A1G1N989-F1
#
_entry.id   AF-A0A1G1N989-F1
#
_cell.length_a   1.000
_cell.length_b   1.000
_cell.length_c   1.000
_cell.angle_alpha   90.00
_cell.angle_beta   90.00
_cell.angle_gamma   90.00
#
_symmetry.space_group_name_H-M   'P 1'
#
loop_
_entity.id
_entity.type
_entity.pdbx_description
1 polymer ?
#
loop_
_entity_poly.entity_id
_entity_poly.type
_entity_poly.pdbx_seq_one_letter_code
_entity_poly.pdbx_strand_id
1 'polypeptide(L)'
;MRFGRWCLVIGYFLVFGFWLLVIAPSGALACSCAPLSPQEYFDNADAVFTGEVLDVDQGWGDLEIKIKVLEISKMEDEEKIVIIHTALTGAECGYTFQTGRTYVVYAIAQDGRLYTDLCSGTHKFLGR
;
A
#
# COMPACT_ATOMS: atom_id res chain seq x y z
N MET A 1 47.98 -29.56 30.58
CA MET A 1 46.61 -29.72 30.01
C MET A 1 45.82 -28.41 30.15
N ARG A 2 46.16 -27.34 29.42
CA ARG A 2 45.46 -26.03 29.46
C ARG A 2 45.09 -25.46 28.08
N PHE A 3 45.53 -26.10 26.98
CA PHE A 3 45.30 -25.64 25.60
C PHE A 3 43.93 -26.05 25.02
N GLY A 4 43.34 -27.17 25.46
CA GLY A 4 42.06 -27.66 24.90
C GLY A 4 40.82 -26.86 25.31
N ARG A 5 40.86 -26.16 26.46
CA ARG A 5 39.73 -25.36 26.96
C ARG A 5 39.56 -24.03 26.21
N TRP A 6 40.61 -23.49 25.58
CA TRP A 6 40.53 -22.23 24.84
C TRP A 6 39.96 -22.40 23.42
N CYS A 7 40.23 -23.51 22.74
CA CYS A 7 39.67 -23.77 21.40
C CYS A 7 38.14 -23.95 21.43
N LEU A 8 37.60 -24.56 22.50
CA LEU A 8 36.16 -24.74 22.68
C LEU A 8 35.42 -23.42 22.96
N VAL A 9 36.03 -22.49 23.69
CA VAL A 9 35.45 -21.18 24.00
C VAL A 9 35.46 -20.26 22.78
N ILE A 10 36.52 -20.33 21.96
CA ILE A 10 36.62 -19.58 20.70
C ILE A 10 35.62 -20.10 19.66
N GLY A 11 35.45 -21.41 19.54
CA GLY A 11 34.44 -22.01 18.67
C GLY A 11 33.02 -21.63 19.09
N TYR A 12 32.72 -21.62 20.40
CA TYR A 12 31.42 -21.20 20.91
C TYR A 12 31.15 -19.71 20.64
N PHE A 13 32.14 -18.82 20.83
CA PHE A 13 32.00 -17.39 20.53
C PHE A 13 31.76 -17.11 19.04
N LEU A 14 32.39 -17.88 18.15
CA LEU A 14 32.20 -17.75 16.70
C LEU A 14 30.81 -18.24 16.24
N VAL A 15 30.31 -19.33 16.83
CA VAL A 15 28.95 -19.83 16.54
C VAL A 15 27.88 -18.91 17.13
N PHE A 16 28.10 -18.36 18.33
CA PHE A 16 27.17 -17.44 18.99
C PHE A 16 27.12 -16.07 18.30
N GLY A 17 28.27 -15.56 17.83
CA GLY A 17 28.34 -14.31 17.06
C GLY A 17 27.71 -14.41 15.67
N PHE A 18 27.78 -15.58 15.03
CA PHE A 18 27.13 -15.83 13.73
C PHE A 18 25.60 -15.90 13.85
N TRP A 19 25.07 -16.33 15.00
CA TRP A 19 23.62 -16.42 15.26
C TRP A 19 22.95 -15.04 15.47
N LEU A 20 23.72 -14.04 15.91
CA LEU A 20 23.24 -12.66 16.12
C LEU A 20 23.03 -11.88 14.81
N LEU A 21 23.61 -12.32 13.69
CA LEU A 21 23.48 -11.64 12.38
C LEU A 21 22.22 -12.01 11.60
N VAL A 22 21.45 -13.00 12.06
CA VAL A 22 20.26 -13.52 11.36
C VAL A 22 18.97 -12.81 11.79
N ILE A 23 19.01 -12.00 12.84
CA ILE A 23 17.85 -11.20 13.28
C ILE A 23 17.91 -9.82 12.59
N ALA A 24 17.84 -9.81 11.26
CA ALA A 24 17.44 -8.61 10.56
C ALA A 24 15.91 -8.47 10.74
N PRO A 25 15.39 -7.36 11.31
CA PRO A 25 13.96 -7.14 11.33
C PRO A 25 13.52 -6.93 9.88
N SER A 26 12.92 -7.95 9.28
CA SER A 26 12.12 -7.74 8.08
C SER A 26 10.97 -6.84 8.51
N GLY A 27 10.99 -5.59 8.08
CA GLY A 27 9.86 -4.66 8.22
C GLY A 27 8.67 -5.23 7.45
N ALA A 28 7.97 -6.19 8.05
CA ALA A 28 6.66 -6.61 7.60
C ALA A 28 5.68 -5.62 8.23
N LEU A 29 5.42 -4.50 7.53
CA LEU A 29 4.20 -3.74 7.75
C LEU A 29 3.05 -4.63 7.28
N ALA A 30 2.61 -5.54 8.14
CA ALA A 30 1.35 -6.23 7.94
C ALA A 30 0.27 -5.17 8.11
N CYS A 31 -0.20 -4.60 7.00
CA CYS A 31 -1.31 -3.65 7.01
C CYS A 31 -2.51 -4.32 7.70
N SER A 32 -2.79 -3.92 8.93
CA SER A 32 -3.90 -4.41 9.73
C SER A 32 -4.98 -3.36 9.70
N CYS A 33 -5.72 -3.29 8.59
CA CYS A 33 -6.82 -2.34 8.46
C CYS A 33 -7.91 -2.65 9.50
N ALA A 34 -8.42 -1.63 10.19
CA ALA A 34 -9.64 -1.77 10.95
C ALA A 34 -10.82 -1.88 9.97
N PRO A 35 -11.76 -2.82 10.17
CA PRO A 35 -12.95 -2.88 9.33
C PRO A 35 -13.83 -1.67 9.64
N LEU A 36 -14.13 -0.86 8.63
CA LEU A 36 -15.06 0.26 8.72
C LEU A 36 -16.34 -0.04 7.94
N SER A 37 -17.42 0.65 8.29
CA SER A 37 -18.66 0.63 7.51
C SER A 37 -18.50 1.41 6.18
N PRO A 38 -19.34 1.15 5.17
CA PRO A 38 -19.31 1.91 3.91
C PRO A 38 -19.48 3.42 4.10
N GLN A 39 -20.27 3.83 5.10
CA GLN A 39 -20.49 5.24 5.41
C GLN A 39 -19.24 5.86 6.03
N GLU A 40 -18.56 5.15 6.94
CA GLU A 40 -17.29 5.63 7.51
C GLU A 40 -16.19 5.77 6.44
N TYR A 41 -16.08 4.84 5.49
CA TYR A 41 -15.15 5.02 4.35
C TYR A 41 -15.49 6.25 3.52
N PHE A 42 -16.78 6.49 3.26
CA PHE A 42 -17.24 7.65 2.52
C PHE A 42 -16.99 8.97 3.27
N ASP A 43 -17.18 8.98 4.58
CA ASP A 43 -16.98 10.16 5.42
C ASP A 43 -15.49 10.51 5.54
N ASN A 44 -14.62 9.50 5.64
CA ASN A 44 -13.16 9.67 5.74
C ASN A 44 -12.46 10.02 4.41
N ALA A 45 -13.11 9.79 3.27
CA ALA A 45 -12.54 10.10 1.95
C ALA A 45 -12.82 11.56 1.55
N ASP A 46 -11.86 12.23 0.93
CA ASP A 46 -12.07 13.56 0.33
C ASP A 46 -12.71 13.44 -1.05
N ALA A 47 -12.40 12.35 -1.76
CA ALA A 47 -12.94 12.03 -3.07
C ALA A 47 -13.43 10.58 -3.16
N VAL A 48 -14.64 10.38 -3.69
CA VAL A 48 -15.25 9.09 -3.99
C VAL A 48 -15.85 9.12 -5.38
N PHE A 49 -15.38 8.22 -6.24
CA PHE A 49 -15.87 8.13 -7.61
C PHE A 49 -15.70 6.71 -8.17
N THR A 50 -16.51 6.39 -9.17
CA THR A 50 -16.37 5.19 -9.98
C THR A 50 -15.64 5.55 -11.26
N GLY A 51 -14.60 4.79 -11.61
CA GLY A 51 -13.78 5.09 -12.78
C GLY A 51 -13.06 3.88 -13.36
N GLU A 52 -12.68 3.98 -14.64
CA GLU A 52 -11.90 2.99 -15.36
C GLU A 52 -10.41 3.35 -15.35
N VAL A 53 -9.55 2.41 -14.96
CA VAL A 53 -8.10 2.60 -14.97
C VAL A 53 -7.60 2.61 -16.42
N LEU A 54 -7.05 3.74 -16.85
CA LEU A 54 -6.45 3.91 -18.16
C LEU A 54 -4.98 3.48 -18.17
N ASP A 55 -4.26 3.77 -17.09
CA ASP A 55 -2.82 3.58 -17.01
C ASP A 55 -2.35 3.44 -15.56
N VAL A 56 -1.26 2.70 -15.38
CA VAL A 56 -0.58 2.50 -14.10
C VAL A 56 0.90 2.69 -14.36
N ASP A 57 1.44 3.82 -13.89
CA ASP A 57 2.86 4.16 -14.05
C ASP A 57 3.56 4.20 -12.69
N GLN A 58 4.87 3.99 -12.69
CA GLN A 58 5.67 4.06 -11.48
C GLN A 58 6.33 5.44 -11.37
N GLY A 59 5.90 6.21 -10.39
CA GLY A 59 6.47 7.51 -10.05
C GLY A 59 7.71 7.40 -9.16
N TRP A 60 8.10 8.54 -8.59
CA TRP A 60 9.24 8.64 -7.66
C TRP A 60 8.82 8.25 -6.25
N GLY A 61 8.64 6.95 -6.02
CA GLY A 61 8.31 6.38 -4.71
C GLY A 61 6.84 6.00 -4.50
N ASP A 62 5.98 6.23 -5.50
CA ASP A 62 4.59 5.80 -5.53
C ASP A 62 4.20 5.29 -6.93
N LEU A 63 3.03 4.68 -7.04
CA LEU A 63 2.37 4.42 -8.31
C LEU A 63 1.43 5.57 -8.65
N GLU A 64 1.41 5.98 -9.91
CA GLU A 64 0.49 6.97 -10.45
C GLU A 64 -0.55 6.27 -11.32
N ILE A 65 -1.82 6.39 -10.92
CA ILE A 65 -2.93 5.68 -11.53
C ILE A 65 -3.79 6.70 -12.26
N LYS A 66 -3.84 6.61 -13.59
CA LYS A 66 -4.66 7.48 -14.41
C LYS A 66 -6.04 6.86 -14.56
N ILE A 67 -7.07 7.51 -14.03
CA ILE A 67 -8.43 6.98 -14.03
C ILE A 67 -9.36 7.89 -14.81
N LYS A 68 -10.12 7.30 -15.74
CA LYS A 68 -11.25 7.96 -16.39
C LYS A 68 -12.47 7.88 -15.47
N VAL A 69 -12.95 9.03 -15.02
CA VAL A 69 -14.12 9.10 -14.14
C VAL A 69 -15.38 8.78 -14.94
N LEU A 70 -16.20 7.90 -14.40
CA LEU A 70 -17.50 7.49 -14.96
C LEU A 70 -18.66 8.07 -14.17
N GLU A 71 -18.55 8.07 -12.84
CA GLU A 71 -19.57 8.59 -11.93
C GLU A 71 -18.90 9.17 -10.70
N ILE A 72 -19.33 10.36 -10.28
CA ILE A 72 -18.81 11.03 -9.07
C ILE A 72 -19.84 10.84 -7.96
N SER A 73 -19.37 10.33 -6.81
CA SER A 73 -20.19 10.21 -5.61
C SER A 73 -19.86 11.30 -4.58
N LYS A 74 -18.60 11.74 -4.53
CA LYS A 74 -18.08 12.82 -3.68
C LYS A 74 -16.83 13.40 -4.34
N MET A 75 -16.89 14.60 -4.89
CA MET A 75 -15.72 15.33 -5.39
C MET A 75 -16.17 16.77 -5.67
N GLU A 76 -15.31 17.75 -5.46
CA GLU A 76 -15.62 19.15 -5.78
C GLU A 76 -15.55 19.43 -7.29
N ASP A 77 -14.57 18.83 -7.98
CA ASP A 77 -14.33 19.02 -9.40
C ASP A 77 -14.88 17.87 -10.26
N GLU A 78 -15.53 18.21 -11.38
CA GLU A 78 -16.03 17.23 -12.37
C GLU A 78 -14.98 16.90 -13.43
N GLU A 79 -13.76 16.56 -13.01
CA GLU A 79 -12.70 16.18 -13.93
C GLU A 79 -12.97 14.83 -14.61
N LYS A 80 -12.73 14.75 -15.92
CA LYS A 80 -12.91 13.51 -16.69
C LYS A 80 -11.79 12.49 -16.45
N ILE A 81 -10.60 12.97 -16.09
CA ILE A 81 -9.42 12.14 -15.83
C ILE A 81 -8.81 12.62 -14.53
N VAL A 82 -8.66 11.70 -13.58
CA VAL A 82 -8.07 11.97 -12.27
C VAL A 82 -6.83 11.10 -12.11
N ILE A 83 -5.79 11.66 -11.50
CA ILE A 83 -4.56 10.94 -11.14
C ILE A 83 -4.62 10.63 -9.65
N ILE A 84 -4.37 9.36 -9.31
CA ILE A 84 -4.40 8.86 -7.94
C ILE A 84 -3.08 8.18 -7.63
N HIS A 85 -2.64 8.30 -6.39
CA HIS A 85 -1.37 7.78 -5.94
C HIS A 85 -1.56 6.67 -4.91
N THR A 86 -0.68 5.69 -4.93
CA THR A 86 -0.67 4.60 -3.95
C THR A 86 0.73 4.03 -3.80
N ALA A 87 1.00 3.34 -2.70
CA ALA A 87 2.32 2.73 -2.49
C ALA A 87 2.63 1.66 -3.55
N LEU A 88 3.91 1.33 -3.73
CA LEU A 88 4.37 0.49 -4.84
C LEU A 88 3.82 -0.93 -4.78
N THR A 89 3.60 -1.44 -3.56
CA THR A 89 3.17 -2.81 -3.35
C THR A 89 2.16 -2.92 -2.22
N GLY A 90 1.41 -4.02 -2.21
CA GLY A 90 0.52 -4.35 -1.09
C GLY A 90 1.25 -4.56 0.24
N ALA A 91 2.55 -4.88 0.23
CA ALA A 91 3.37 -4.97 1.44
C ALA A 91 3.67 -3.59 2.06
N GLU A 92 3.52 -2.53 1.27
CA GLU A 92 3.61 -1.12 1.69
C GLU A 92 2.21 -0.50 1.85
N CYS A 93 1.17 -1.33 1.97
CA CYS A 93 -0.24 -0.93 2.01
C CYS A 93 -0.75 -0.28 0.71
N GLY A 94 -0.08 -0.49 -0.41
CA GLY A 94 -0.52 -0.03 -1.72
C GLY A 94 -1.72 -0.80 -2.25
N TYR A 95 -2.61 -0.11 -2.96
CA TYR A 95 -3.74 -0.72 -3.65
C TYR A 95 -3.32 -1.18 -5.07
N THR A 96 -3.65 -2.42 -5.43
CA THR A 96 -3.27 -2.96 -6.75
C THR A 96 -4.36 -2.70 -7.79
N PHE A 97 -4.10 -1.78 -8.71
CA PHE A 97 -4.95 -1.51 -9.86
C PHE A 97 -4.61 -2.38 -11.08
N GLN A 98 -5.59 -2.57 -11.95
CA GLN A 98 -5.44 -3.25 -13.24
C GLN A 98 -5.99 -2.37 -14.35
N THR A 99 -5.18 -2.12 -15.37
CA THR A 99 -5.60 -1.37 -16.57
C THR A 99 -6.82 -2.01 -17.23
N GLY A 100 -7.76 -1.16 -17.68
CA GLY A 100 -9.02 -1.57 -18.30
C GLY A 100 -10.06 -2.15 -17.32
N ARG A 101 -9.83 -2.03 -16.01
CA ARG A 101 -10.81 -2.41 -14.98
C ARG A 101 -11.42 -1.18 -14.34
N THR A 102 -12.68 -1.32 -13.94
CA THR A 102 -13.44 -0.29 -13.24
C THR A 102 -13.40 -0.52 -11.73
N TYR A 103 -13.24 0.58 -10.98
CA TYR A 103 -13.16 0.59 -9.53
C TYR A 103 -14.05 1.66 -8.95
N VAL A 104 -14.55 1.42 -7.74
CA VAL A 104 -15.03 2.47 -6.84
C VAL A 104 -13.83 2.88 -6.01
N VAL A 105 -13.39 4.11 -6.17
CA VAL A 105 -12.20 4.64 -5.53
C VAL A 105 -12.59 5.57 -4.39
N TYR A 106 -11.99 5.32 -3.24
CA TYR A 106 -12.01 6.19 -2.07
C TYR A 106 -10.61 6.77 -1.92
N ALA A 107 -10.49 8.08 -2.06
CA ALA A 107 -9.22 8.78 -2.04
C ALA A 107 -9.23 9.91 -1.02
N ILE A 108 -8.07 10.12 -0.41
CA ILE A 108 -7.80 11.22 0.51
C ILE A 108 -6.89 12.24 -0.19
N ALA A 109 -7.12 13.52 0.08
CA ALA A 109 -6.30 14.60 -0.45
C ALA A 109 -5.15 14.87 0.53
N GLN A 110 -3.91 14.67 0.07
CA GLN A 110 -2.70 14.95 0.84
C GLN A 110 -1.70 15.69 -0.05
N ASP A 111 -1.21 16.83 0.42
CA ASP A 111 -0.24 17.67 -0.30
C ASP A 111 -0.67 18.04 -1.74
N GLY A 112 -1.98 18.22 -1.94
CA GLY A 112 -2.57 18.56 -3.25
C GLY A 112 -2.66 17.39 -4.23
N ARG A 113 -2.37 16.16 -3.79
CA ARG A 113 -2.49 14.91 -4.56
C ARG A 113 -3.55 14.01 -3.93
N LEU A 114 -4.21 13.20 -4.74
CA LEU A 114 -5.16 12.19 -4.25
C LEU A 114 -4.44 10.87 -4.01
N TYR A 115 -4.60 10.31 -2.82
CA TYR A 115 -4.01 9.04 -2.41
C TYR A 115 -5.07 8.01 -2.06
N THR A 116 -4.76 6.75 -2.34
CA THR A 116 -5.55 5.62 -1.87
C THR A 116 -4.62 4.49 -1.43
N ASP A 117 -5.10 3.63 -0.55
CA ASP A 117 -4.33 2.53 0.01
C ASP A 117 -5.20 1.27 0.15
N LEU A 118 -4.64 0.22 0.74
CA LEU A 118 -5.33 -1.04 0.97
C LEU A 118 -6.50 -0.92 1.95
N CYS A 119 -6.48 0.08 2.83
CA CYS A 119 -7.44 0.28 3.91
C CYS A 119 -8.50 1.33 3.59
N SER A 120 -8.40 2.06 2.48
CA SER A 120 -9.28 3.18 2.11
C SER A 120 -10.71 2.77 1.76
N GLY A 121 -10.95 1.49 1.49
CA GLY A 121 -12.25 0.98 1.01
C GLY A 121 -12.38 0.93 -0.52
N THR A 122 -11.33 1.32 -1.26
CA THR A 122 -11.27 1.14 -2.72
C THR A 122 -11.46 -0.32 -3.10
N HIS A 123 -12.33 -0.59 -4.07
CA HIS A 123 -12.61 -1.95 -4.52
C HIS A 123 -13.02 -2.00 -5.98
N LYS A 124 -12.84 -3.17 -6.59
CA LYS A 124 -13.23 -3.40 -7.99
C LYS A 124 -14.74 -3.31 -8.14
N PHE A 125 -15.19 -2.53 -9.11
CA PHE A 125 -16.61 -2.45 -9.45
C PHE A 125 -17.02 -3.74 -10.18
N LEU A 126 -17.99 -4.47 -9.63
CA LEU A 126 -18.38 -5.78 -10.14
C LEU A 126 -19.59 -5.75 -11.10
N GLY A 127 -20.26 -4.61 -11.27
CA GLY A 127 -21.45 -4.48 -12.12
C GLY A 127 -22.63 -5.32 -11.61
N ARG A 128 -23.75 -4.68 -11.31
CA ARG A 128 -25.02 -5.39 -11.05
C ARG A 128 -25.90 -5.33 -12.27
#